data_AF-A0A7Y4VAZ7-F1
#
_entry.id   AF-A0A7Y4VAZ7-F1
#
_cell.length_a   1.000
_cell.length_b   1.000
_cell.length_c   1.000
_cell.angle_alpha   90.00
_cell.angle_beta   90.00
_cell.angle_gamma   90.00
#
_symmetry.space_group_name_H-M   'P 1'
#
loop_
_entity.id
_entity.type
_entity.pdbx_description
1 polymer ?
#
loop_
_entity_poly.entity_id
_entity_poly.type
_entity_poly.pdbx_seq_one_letter_code
_entity_poly.pdbx_strand_id
1 'polypeptide(L)'
;MNKNAADPFTETFRQAIKDSGLSHSELGRRAGVEPSQISRFVLGKRDLLCDSVGRLMPFLKIRLESSNGKKLDEPVVGNETLELRKMVDESTQALLNKWTATYLNDDERLFLRLISEHRTHKEIARELQCTKPEVDFMLQRILHRLRTTLNKALP
;
A
#
# COMPACT_ATOMS: atom_id res chain seq x y z
N MET A 1 -37.82 2.01 6.64
CA MET A 1 -36.80 2.96 7.17
C MET A 1 -35.75 3.17 6.09
N ASN A 2 -35.48 4.42 5.75
CA ASN A 2 -34.77 4.86 4.53
C ASN A 2 -33.25 4.62 4.67
N LYS A 3 -32.65 3.71 3.88
CA LYS A 3 -31.24 3.28 3.96
C LYS A 3 -30.26 4.20 3.16
N ASN A 4 -30.63 5.45 2.89
CA ASN A 4 -29.98 6.30 1.88
C ASN A 4 -29.16 7.48 2.42
N ALA A 5 -28.87 7.56 3.72
CA ALA A 5 -27.79 8.43 4.16
C ALA A 5 -26.48 7.69 3.84
N ALA A 6 -25.95 7.87 2.63
CA ALA A 6 -24.62 7.39 2.28
C ALA A 6 -23.66 7.91 3.35
N ASP A 7 -22.95 7.00 4.00
CA ASP A 7 -21.96 7.32 5.01
C ASP A 7 -21.02 8.43 4.47
N PRO A 8 -20.78 9.52 5.23
CA PRO A 8 -20.04 10.68 4.74
C PRO A 8 -18.66 10.32 4.18
N PHE A 9 -18.03 9.29 4.76
CA PHE A 9 -16.76 8.76 4.27
C PHE A 9 -16.91 8.09 2.90
N THR A 10 -17.94 7.27 2.73
CA THR A 10 -18.26 6.60 1.46
C THR A 10 -18.49 7.60 0.32
N GLU A 11 -19.25 8.66 0.56
CA GLU A 11 -19.50 9.68 -0.49
C GLU A 11 -18.24 10.49 -0.80
N THR A 12 -17.44 10.83 0.22
CA THR A 12 -16.12 11.46 0.03
C THR A 12 -15.22 10.59 -0.85
N PHE A 13 -15.22 9.28 -0.62
CA PHE A 13 -14.41 8.34 -1.39
C PHE A 13 -14.89 8.22 -2.86
N ARG A 14 -16.21 8.18 -3.09
CA ARG A 14 -16.77 8.21 -4.45
C ARG A 14 -16.41 9.50 -5.17
N GLN A 15 -16.47 10.63 -4.48
CA GLN A 15 -16.13 11.91 -5.07
C GLN A 15 -14.63 11.97 -5.44
N ALA A 16 -13.75 11.48 -4.57
CA ALA A 16 -12.33 11.38 -4.88
C ALA A 16 -12.02 10.48 -6.10
N ILE A 17 -12.79 9.40 -6.32
CA ILE A 17 -12.69 8.60 -7.55
C ILE A 17 -13.03 9.45 -8.78
N LYS A 18 -14.12 10.22 -8.74
CA LYS A 18 -14.54 11.10 -9.84
C LYS A 18 -13.49 12.21 -10.09
N ASP A 19 -12.95 12.77 -9.02
CA ASP A 19 -11.99 13.88 -9.07
C ASP A 19 -10.56 13.44 -9.42
N SER A 20 -10.27 12.13 -9.42
CA SER A 20 -8.96 11.60 -9.77
C SER A 20 -8.54 11.89 -11.22
N GLY A 21 -9.52 12.16 -12.11
CA GLY A 21 -9.29 12.34 -13.54
C GLY A 21 -8.90 11.06 -14.28
N LEU A 22 -8.88 9.90 -13.58
CA LEU A 22 -8.57 8.59 -14.17
C LEU A 22 -9.87 7.88 -14.55
N SER A 23 -9.86 7.16 -15.67
CA SER A 23 -10.96 6.25 -16.00
C SER A 23 -11.02 5.09 -15.00
N HIS A 24 -12.19 4.51 -14.77
CA HIS A 24 -12.32 3.35 -13.89
C HIS A 24 -11.44 2.16 -14.34
N SER A 25 -11.25 2.01 -15.65
CA SER A 25 -10.36 0.98 -16.22
C SER A 25 -8.90 1.24 -15.89
N GLU A 26 -8.45 2.49 -15.99
CA GLU A 26 -7.07 2.86 -15.68
C GLU A 26 -6.79 2.78 -14.19
N LEU A 27 -7.73 3.28 -13.37
CA LEU A 27 -7.67 3.20 -11.93
C LEU A 27 -7.65 1.73 -11.46
N GLY A 28 -8.49 0.89 -12.05
CA GLY A 28 -8.53 -0.54 -11.75
C GLY A 28 -7.25 -1.27 -12.14
N ARG A 29 -6.69 -0.97 -13.31
CA ARG A 29 -5.42 -1.53 -13.80
C ARG A 29 -4.27 -1.21 -12.84
N ARG A 30 -4.16 0.05 -12.38
CA ARG A 30 -3.08 0.48 -11.48
C ARG A 30 -3.25 -0.05 -10.06
N ALA A 31 -4.49 -0.11 -9.57
CA ALA A 31 -4.79 -0.55 -8.21
C ALA A 31 -4.93 -2.08 -8.08
N GLY A 32 -5.00 -2.84 -9.17
CA GLY A 32 -5.34 -4.26 -9.12
C GLY A 32 -6.74 -4.48 -8.56
N VAL A 33 -7.69 -3.65 -8.98
CA VAL A 33 -9.12 -3.70 -8.62
C VAL A 33 -9.94 -3.78 -9.90
N GLU A 34 -10.93 -4.67 -9.93
CA GLU A 34 -11.78 -4.85 -11.10
C GLU A 34 -12.55 -3.55 -11.45
N PRO A 35 -12.48 -3.03 -12.70
CA PRO A 35 -13.16 -1.79 -13.10
C PRO A 35 -14.67 -1.83 -12.86
N SER A 36 -15.27 -3.02 -12.96
CA SER A 36 -16.69 -3.26 -12.68
C SER A 36 -17.04 -3.05 -11.20
N GLN A 37 -16.11 -3.32 -10.27
CA GLN A 37 -16.29 -3.03 -8.85
C GLN A 37 -16.27 -1.53 -8.58
N ILE A 38 -15.32 -0.82 -9.19
CA ILE A 38 -15.20 0.65 -9.08
C ILE A 38 -16.46 1.33 -9.63
N SER A 39 -16.90 0.95 -10.83
CA SER A 39 -18.10 1.52 -11.46
C SER A 39 -19.36 1.29 -10.63
N ARG A 40 -19.58 0.05 -10.14
CA ARG A 40 -20.74 -0.25 -9.29
C ARG A 40 -20.68 0.49 -7.95
N PHE A 41 -19.49 0.68 -7.40
CA PHE A 41 -19.31 1.46 -6.17
C PHE A 41 -19.63 2.95 -6.35
N VAL A 42 -19.12 3.57 -7.42
CA VAL A 42 -19.41 4.98 -7.74
C VAL A 42 -20.90 5.21 -8.00
N LEU A 43 -21.59 4.24 -8.60
CA LEU A 43 -23.04 4.26 -8.83
C LEU A 43 -23.88 3.91 -7.58
N GLY A 44 -23.24 3.63 -6.44
CA GLY A 44 -23.93 3.24 -5.20
C GLY A 44 -24.62 1.87 -5.27
N LYS A 45 -24.26 1.03 -6.25
CA LYS A 45 -24.83 -0.31 -6.44
C LYS A 45 -24.12 -1.38 -5.61
N ARG A 46 -22.94 -1.06 -5.06
CA ARG A 46 -22.11 -1.99 -4.29
C ARG A 46 -21.18 -1.23 -3.35
N ASP A 47 -20.81 -1.87 -2.23
CA ASP A 47 -19.74 -1.39 -1.35
C ASP A 47 -18.36 -1.97 -1.72
N LEU A 48 -17.30 -1.23 -1.41
CA LEU A 48 -15.93 -1.71 -1.55
C LEU A 48 -15.46 -2.37 -0.26
N LEU A 49 -14.69 -3.44 -0.39
CA LEU A 49 -13.96 -4.03 0.72
C LEU A 49 -12.79 -3.12 1.10
N CYS A 50 -12.39 -3.13 2.38
CA CYS A 50 -11.25 -2.35 2.88
C CYS A 50 -9.97 -2.59 2.06
N ASP A 51 -9.72 -3.81 1.60
CA ASP A 51 -8.58 -4.13 0.75
C ASP A 51 -8.62 -3.37 -0.59
N SER A 52 -9.80 -3.28 -1.21
CA SER A 52 -9.98 -2.55 -2.47
C SER A 52 -9.85 -1.05 -2.25
N VAL A 53 -10.39 -0.54 -1.14
CA VAL A 53 -10.23 0.86 -0.71
C VAL A 53 -8.74 1.19 -0.53
N GLY A 54 -8.01 0.37 0.24
CA GLY A 54 -6.57 0.57 0.49
C GLY A 54 -5.71 0.53 -0.76
N ARG A 55 -6.10 -0.27 -1.78
CA ARG A 55 -5.43 -0.29 -3.08
C ARG A 55 -5.72 0.93 -3.95
N LEU A 56 -6.91 1.51 -3.84
CA LEU A 56 -7.31 2.68 -4.63
C LEU A 56 -6.75 3.99 -4.06
N MET A 57 -6.65 4.10 -2.73
CA MET A 57 -6.24 5.32 -2.02
C MET A 57 -4.99 6.04 -2.58
N PRO A 58 -3.89 5.35 -2.94
CA PRO A 58 -2.69 6.00 -3.48
C PRO A 58 -2.96 6.82 -4.75
N PHE A 59 -3.95 6.43 -5.54
CA PHE A 59 -4.30 7.07 -6.81
C PHE A 59 -5.35 8.18 -6.66
N LEU A 60 -5.99 8.28 -5.49
CA LEU A 60 -7.12 9.17 -5.24
C LEU A 60 -6.74 10.44 -4.46
N LYS A 61 -5.44 10.65 -4.18
CA LYS A 61 -4.95 11.77 -3.34
C LYS A 61 -5.60 11.84 -1.95
N ILE A 62 -6.16 10.73 -1.47
CA ILE A 62 -6.75 10.62 -0.13
C ILE A 62 -5.66 10.10 0.81
N ARG A 63 -5.46 10.78 1.95
CA ARG A 63 -4.66 10.27 3.06
C ARG A 63 -5.59 9.97 4.24
N LEU A 64 -5.41 8.81 4.85
CA LEU A 64 -5.99 8.54 6.15
C LEU A 64 -5.15 9.28 7.18
N GLU A 65 -5.77 10.22 7.88
CA GLU A 65 -5.17 10.81 9.07
C GLU A 65 -5.73 10.09 10.29
N SER A 66 -4.86 9.78 11.26
CA SER A 66 -5.29 9.24 12.53
C SER A 66 -6.15 10.28 13.24
N SER A 67 -7.33 9.89 13.73
CA SER A 67 -8.25 10.76 14.49
C SER A 67 -7.64 11.30 15.79
N ASN A 68 -6.49 10.78 16.20
CA ASN A 68 -5.71 11.31 17.30
C ASN A 68 -4.85 12.42 16.72
N GLY A 69 -5.27 13.69 16.87
CA GLY A 69 -4.70 14.91 16.25
C GLY A 69 -3.22 15.23 16.52
N LYS A 70 -2.34 14.24 16.58
CA LYS A 70 -0.93 14.38 16.26
C LYS A 70 -0.85 14.51 14.74
N LYS A 71 -0.63 15.73 14.27
CA LYS A 71 -0.02 15.95 12.96
C LYS A 71 1.10 14.94 12.80
N LEU A 72 1.05 14.13 11.76
CA LEU A 72 2.23 13.43 11.27
C LEU A 72 3.11 14.51 10.63
N ASP A 73 3.76 15.31 11.48
CA ASP A 73 4.76 16.29 11.06
C ASP A 73 5.90 15.52 10.39
N GLU A 74 6.02 15.72 9.08
CA GLU A 74 7.14 15.35 8.22
C GLU A 74 7.55 13.86 8.13
N PRO A 75 8.07 13.42 6.98
CA PRO A 75 8.30 12.00 6.73
C PRO A 75 9.42 11.51 7.63
N VAL A 76 9.14 10.49 8.46
CA VAL A 76 10.13 9.75 9.25
C VAL A 76 11.01 8.93 8.28
N VAL A 77 11.82 9.62 7.49
CA VAL A 77 12.90 9.05 6.71
C VAL A 77 14.05 8.82 7.68
N GLY A 78 14.08 7.65 8.34
CA GLY A 78 15.23 7.32 9.17
C GLY A 78 15.14 6.03 9.95
N ASN A 79 13.97 5.66 10.47
CA ASN A 79 13.88 4.52 11.38
C ASN A 79 13.30 3.24 10.73
N GLU A 80 12.40 3.36 9.77
CA GLU A 80 11.70 2.18 9.20
C GLU A 80 12.61 1.31 8.33
N THR A 81 13.52 1.92 7.58
CA THR A 81 14.57 1.21 6.83
C THR A 81 15.59 0.55 7.76
N LEU A 82 15.83 1.11 8.94
CA LEU A 82 16.71 0.55 9.96
C LEU A 82 16.05 -0.64 10.66
N GLU A 83 14.76 -0.55 10.97
CA GLU A 83 13.97 -1.65 11.53
C GLU A 83 13.83 -2.82 10.54
N LEU A 84 13.63 -2.55 9.25
CA LEU A 84 13.72 -3.58 8.21
C LEU A 84 15.12 -4.20 8.15
N ARG A 85 16.19 -3.40 8.21
CA ARG A 85 17.57 -3.93 8.21
C ARG A 85 17.87 -4.80 9.44
N LYS A 86 17.35 -4.46 10.62
CA LYS A 86 17.48 -5.29 11.83
C LYS A 86 16.63 -6.56 11.77
N MET A 87 15.45 -6.48 11.15
CA MET A 87 14.57 -7.63 10.93
C MET A 87 15.07 -8.56 9.83
N VAL A 88 16.03 -8.14 8.99
CA VAL A 88 16.64 -8.95 7.94
C VAL A 88 18.04 -9.36 8.40
N ASP A 89 18.09 -10.29 9.36
CA ASP A 89 19.32 -11.00 9.74
C ASP A 89 19.48 -12.30 8.92
N GLU A 90 20.60 -13.03 9.11
CA GLU A 90 20.87 -14.30 8.42
C GLU A 90 19.75 -15.35 8.57
N SER A 91 19.06 -15.36 9.72
CA SER A 91 17.93 -16.25 10.00
C SER A 91 16.67 -15.86 9.20
N THR A 92 16.52 -14.57 8.93
CA THR A 92 15.42 -13.99 8.16
C THR A 92 15.66 -14.13 6.67
N GLN A 93 16.91 -14.14 6.21
CA GLN A 93 17.27 -14.38 4.81
C GLN A 93 16.73 -15.73 4.29
N ALA A 94 16.74 -16.78 5.11
CA ALA A 94 16.21 -18.10 4.76
C ALA A 94 14.68 -18.13 4.65
N LEU A 95 13.98 -17.42 5.55
CA LEU A 95 12.52 -17.25 5.50
C LEU A 95 12.12 -16.35 4.33
N LEU A 96 12.87 -15.28 4.06
CA LEU A 96 12.73 -14.43 2.88
C LEU A 96 12.94 -15.22 1.61
N ASN A 97 13.95 -16.08 1.49
CA ASN A 97 14.17 -16.91 0.29
C ASN A 97 13.03 -17.92 0.05
N LYS A 98 12.45 -18.49 1.12
CA LYS A 98 11.29 -19.39 1.02
C LYS A 98 9.98 -18.66 0.71
N TRP A 99 9.84 -17.39 1.13
CA TRP A 99 8.64 -16.57 0.99
C TRP A 99 8.63 -15.71 -0.29
N THR A 100 9.79 -15.18 -0.68
CA THR A 100 10.01 -14.40 -1.91
C THR A 100 9.61 -15.17 -3.15
N ALA A 101 9.85 -16.49 -3.18
CA ALA A 101 9.51 -17.34 -4.32
C ALA A 101 8.00 -17.40 -4.64
N THR A 102 7.13 -17.21 -3.64
CA THR A 102 5.70 -17.57 -3.75
C THR A 102 4.73 -16.38 -3.69
N TYR A 103 5.10 -15.27 -3.05
CA TYR A 103 4.14 -14.18 -2.72
C TYR A 103 4.56 -12.76 -3.10
N LEU A 104 5.78 -12.59 -3.60
CA LEU A 104 6.31 -11.28 -4.00
C LEU A 104 6.44 -11.17 -5.52
N ASN A 105 6.01 -10.03 -6.05
CA ASN A 105 6.23 -9.68 -7.44
C ASN A 105 7.70 -9.24 -7.68
N ASP A 106 8.09 -9.10 -8.95
CA ASP A 106 9.48 -8.82 -9.32
C ASP A 106 9.99 -7.50 -8.74
N ASP A 107 9.15 -6.47 -8.69
CA ASP A 107 9.48 -5.16 -8.11
C ASP A 107 9.71 -5.25 -6.60
N GLU A 108 8.90 -6.02 -5.88
CA GLU A 108 9.07 -6.24 -4.44
C GLU A 108 10.32 -7.06 -4.13
N ARG A 109 10.66 -8.04 -4.97
CA ARG A 109 11.91 -8.81 -4.84
C ARG A 109 13.13 -7.92 -5.08
N LEU A 110 13.06 -7.08 -6.12
CA LEU A 110 14.11 -6.11 -6.43
C LEU A 110 14.25 -5.07 -5.32
N PHE A 111 13.13 -4.56 -4.78
CA PHE A 111 13.11 -3.66 -3.63
C PHE A 111 13.84 -4.26 -2.43
N LEU A 112 13.53 -5.51 -2.05
CA LEU A 112 14.18 -6.18 -0.92
C LEU A 112 15.67 -6.39 -1.14
N ARG A 113 16.08 -6.75 -2.37
CA ARG A 113 17.51 -6.84 -2.72
C ARG A 113 18.19 -5.49 -2.53
N LEU A 114 17.63 -4.40 -3.07
CA LEU A 114 18.23 -3.07 -2.95
C LEU A 114 18.29 -2.58 -1.49
N ILE A 115 17.28 -2.89 -0.67
CA ILE A 115 17.30 -2.63 0.78
C ILE A 115 18.45 -3.39 1.46
N SER A 116 18.65 -4.67 1.10
CA SER A 116 19.73 -5.51 1.64
C SER A 116 21.13 -5.04 1.22
N GLU A 117 21.26 -4.43 0.03
CA GLU A 117 22.49 -3.79 -0.46
C GLU A 117 22.72 -2.39 0.16
N HIS A 118 21.96 -2.04 1.19
CA HIS A 118 22.02 -0.76 1.90
C HIS A 118 21.76 0.48 1.03
N ARG A 119 21.09 0.34 -0.12
CA ARG A 119 20.71 1.47 -0.97
C ARG A 119 19.78 2.45 -0.26
N THR A 120 19.87 3.71 -0.63
CA THR A 120 19.02 4.80 -0.14
C THR A 120 17.64 4.78 -0.83
N HIS A 121 16.62 5.41 -0.24
CA HIS A 121 15.29 5.51 -0.87
C HIS A 121 15.34 6.18 -2.25
N LYS A 122 16.29 7.11 -2.48
CA LYS A 122 16.46 7.79 -3.76
C LYS A 122 17.03 6.87 -4.84
N GLU A 123 17.98 6.01 -4.47
CA GLU A 123 18.55 5.01 -5.37
C GLU A 123 17.53 3.91 -5.68
N ILE A 124 16.78 3.46 -4.67
CA ILE A 124 15.70 2.49 -4.84
C ILE A 124 14.62 3.02 -5.79
N ALA A 125 14.19 4.28 -5.60
CA ALA A 125 13.23 4.94 -6.48
C ALA A 125 13.72 4.99 -7.94
N ARG A 126 15.00 5.30 -8.14
CA ARG A 126 15.62 5.35 -9.48
C ARG A 126 15.63 3.97 -10.12
N GLU A 127 16.03 2.94 -9.39
CA GLU A 127 16.17 1.59 -9.93
C GLU A 127 14.82 0.94 -10.25
N LEU A 128 13.82 1.19 -9.42
CA LEU A 128 12.44 0.71 -9.60
C LEU A 128 11.61 1.62 -10.54
N GLN A 129 12.24 2.67 -11.09
CA GLN A 129 11.57 3.67 -11.94
C GLN A 129 10.29 4.22 -11.31
N CYS A 130 10.30 4.41 -9.99
CA CYS A 130 9.15 4.85 -9.21
C CYS A 130 9.46 6.12 -8.42
N THR A 131 8.41 6.73 -7.89
CA THR A 131 8.47 7.93 -7.08
C THR A 131 8.81 7.58 -5.63
N LYS A 132 9.37 8.54 -4.89
CA LYS A 132 9.68 8.36 -3.46
C LYS A 132 8.45 7.92 -2.62
N PRO A 133 7.23 8.46 -2.83
CA PRO A 133 6.03 7.95 -2.16
C PRO A 133 5.71 6.48 -2.47
N GLU A 134 6.00 6.00 -3.68
CA GLU A 134 5.81 4.60 -4.05
C GLU A 134 6.83 3.68 -3.35
N VAL A 135 8.07 4.15 -3.16
CA VAL A 135 9.08 3.47 -2.32
C VAL A 135 8.62 3.34 -0.89
N ASP A 136 8.13 4.43 -0.28
CA ASP A 136 7.65 4.41 1.11
C ASP A 136 6.40 3.50 1.25
N PHE A 137 5.53 3.48 0.24
CA PHE A 137 4.38 2.57 0.22
C PHE A 137 4.80 1.09 0.12
N MET A 138 5.78 0.77 -0.73
CA MET A 138 6.33 -0.59 -0.81
C MET A 138 6.96 -1.02 0.51
N LEU A 139 7.69 -0.12 1.18
CA LEU A 139 8.27 -0.34 2.50
C LEU A 139 7.19 -0.73 3.53
N GLN A 140 6.14 0.08 3.63
CA GLN A 140 5.01 -0.14 4.54
C GLN A 140 4.27 -1.44 4.25
N ARG A 141 4.02 -1.73 2.97
CA ARG A 141 3.33 -2.96 2.55
C ARG A 141 4.13 -4.20 2.91
N ILE A 142 5.43 -4.20 2.65
CA ILE A 142 6.34 -5.31 2.96
C ILE A 142 6.45 -5.49 4.47
N LEU A 143 6.64 -4.40 5.23
CA LEU A 143 6.67 -4.44 6.70
C LEU A 143 5.38 -5.02 7.30
N HIS A 144 4.22 -4.59 6.80
CA HIS A 144 2.94 -5.09 7.26
C HIS A 144 2.77 -6.59 6.99
N ARG A 145 3.16 -7.05 5.79
CA ARG A 145 3.13 -8.48 5.43
C ARG A 145 4.10 -9.29 6.28
N LEU A 146 5.31 -8.79 6.53
CA LEU A 146 6.27 -9.45 7.42
C LEU A 146 5.72 -9.58 8.83
N ARG A 147 5.20 -8.50 9.43
CA ARG A 147 4.59 -8.54 10.77
C ARG A 147 3.42 -9.51 10.86
N THR A 148 2.50 -9.47 9.89
CA THR A 148 1.33 -10.35 9.90
C THR A 148 1.67 -11.82 9.67
N THR A 149 2.73 -12.11 8.91
CA THR A 149 3.18 -13.49 8.65
C THR A 149 4.03 -14.02 9.79
N LEU A 150 4.95 -13.22 10.34
CA LEU A 150 5.75 -13.57 11.51
C LEU A 150 4.88 -13.81 12.74
N ASN A 151 3.86 -12.96 12.99
CA ASN A 151 2.90 -13.16 14.08
C ASN A 151 2.01 -14.41 13.90
N LYS A 152 1.94 -15.00 12.70
CA LYS A 152 1.25 -16.26 12.44
C LYS A 152 2.17 -17.48 12.49
N ALA A 153 3.49 -17.25 12.38
CA ALA A 153 4.51 -18.30 12.31
C ALA A 153 5.25 -18.52 13.63
N LEU A 154 5.19 -17.56 14.56
CA LEU A 154 5.67 -17.72 15.93
C LEU A 154 4.51 -18.22 16.82
N PRO A 155 4.67 -19.39 17.49
CA PRO A 155 3.68 -19.93 18.42
C PRO A 155 3.52 -19.08 19.70
#